data_AF-A0A086XSI2-F1
#
_entry.id   AF-A0A086XSI2-F1
#
_cell.length_a   1.000
_cell.length_b   1.000
_cell.length_c   1.000
_cell.angle_alpha   90.00
_cell.angle_beta   90.00
_cell.angle_gamma   90.00
#
_symmetry.space_group_name_H-M   'P 1'
#
loop_
_entity.id
_entity.type
_entity.pdbx_description
1 polymer ?
#
loop_
_entity_poly.entity_id
_entity_poly.type
_entity_poly.pdbx_seq_one_letter_code
_entity_poly.pdbx_strand_id
1 'polypeptide(L)'
;MRCSKEERARWKAKAAAHQMPLSEYLRAALDGAPSGRRRAPPAVDHRLLVQVARAGNNLNQIARALNAAHRSGAPLDALAVLAELIEINRALRAALESFSR
;
A
#
# COMPACT_ATOMS: atom_id res chain seq x y z
N MET A 1 -26.46 3.59 -5.74
CA MET A 1 -25.64 3.57 -6.97
C MET A 1 -26.10 4.70 -7.88
N ARG A 2 -25.20 5.55 -8.37
CA ARG A 2 -25.53 6.50 -9.43
C ARG A 2 -25.55 5.73 -10.75
N CYS A 3 -26.64 5.82 -11.50
CA CYS A 3 -26.78 5.21 -12.81
C CYS A 3 -27.56 6.16 -13.73
N SER A 4 -27.27 6.10 -15.02
CA SER A 4 -28.00 6.84 -16.04
C SER A 4 -29.44 6.31 -16.16
N LYS A 5 -30.33 7.11 -16.78
CA LYS A 5 -31.72 6.68 -17.03
C LYS A 5 -31.77 5.43 -17.90
N GLU A 6 -30.89 5.32 -18.88
CA GLU A 6 -30.78 4.19 -19.80
C GLU A 6 -30.29 2.91 -19.10
N GLU A 7 -29.26 3.03 -18.26
CA GLU A 7 -28.76 1.91 -17.45
C GLU A 7 -29.85 1.36 -16.54
N ARG A 8 -30.61 2.24 -15.89
CA ARG A 8 -31.73 1.84 -15.04
C ARG A 8 -32.83 1.11 -15.84
N ALA A 9 -33.14 1.55 -17.05
CA ALA A 9 -34.12 0.89 -17.90
C ALA A 9 -33.65 -0.52 -18.30
N ARG A 10 -32.38 -0.67 -18.67
CA ARG A 10 -31.78 -1.98 -18.97
C ARG A 10 -31.86 -2.95 -17.80
N TRP A 11 -31.54 -2.49 -16.58
CA TRP A 11 -31.64 -3.33 -15.39
C TRP A 11 -33.07 -3.72 -15.04
N LYS A 12 -34.04 -2.82 -15.23
CA LYS A 12 -35.47 -3.12 -15.07
C LYS A 12 -35.96 -4.15 -16.07
N ALA A 13 -35.55 -4.03 -17.34
CA ALA A 13 -35.90 -5.01 -18.38
C ALA A 13 -35.35 -6.39 -18.06
N LYS A 14 -34.10 -6.48 -17.57
CA LYS A 14 -33.51 -7.73 -17.09
C LYS A 14 -34.29 -8.32 -15.91
N ALA A 15 -34.60 -7.51 -14.89
CA ALA A 15 -35.38 -7.99 -13.75
C ALA A 15 -36.78 -8.50 -14.16
N ALA A 16 -37.45 -7.81 -15.08
CA ALA A 16 -38.75 -8.22 -15.63
C ALA A 16 -38.67 -9.55 -16.40
N ALA A 17 -37.60 -9.77 -17.19
CA ALA A 17 -37.38 -11.04 -17.88
C ALA A 17 -37.21 -12.21 -16.91
N HIS A 18 -36.67 -11.96 -15.72
CA HIS A 18 -36.53 -12.94 -14.64
C HIS A 18 -37.75 -12.97 -13.69
N GLN A 19 -38.82 -12.22 -13.96
CA GLN A 19 -40.02 -12.11 -13.12
C GLN A 19 -39.73 -11.73 -11.66
N MET A 20 -38.67 -10.95 -11.45
CA MET A 20 -38.20 -10.55 -10.13
C MET A 20 -38.28 -9.04 -9.97
N PRO A 21 -38.52 -8.53 -8.74
CA PRO A 21 -38.34 -7.12 -8.45
C PRO A 21 -36.86 -6.74 -8.64
N LEU A 22 -36.62 -5.52 -9.13
CA LEU A 22 -35.28 -5.03 -9.46
C LEU A 22 -34.27 -5.20 -8.31
N SER A 23 -34.70 -4.97 -7.07
CA SER A 23 -33.86 -5.11 -5.88
C SER A 23 -33.43 -6.55 -5.62
N GLU A 24 -34.32 -7.51 -5.82
CA GLU A 24 -34.04 -8.94 -5.66
C GLU A 24 -33.16 -9.46 -6.80
N TYR A 25 -33.47 -9.05 -8.04
CA TYR A 25 -32.64 -9.37 -9.20
C TYR A 25 -31.20 -8.83 -9.05
N LEU A 26 -31.04 -7.58 -8.59
CA LEU A 26 -29.71 -7.01 -8.37
C LEU A 26 -28.94 -7.72 -7.26
N ARG A 27 -29.61 -8.11 -6.16
CA ARG A 27 -28.95 -8.89 -5.10
C ARG A 27 -28.50 -10.24 -5.64
N ALA A 28 -29.38 -11.00 -6.27
CA ALA A 28 -29.04 -12.29 -6.87
C ALA A 28 -27.92 -12.18 -7.93
N ALA A 29 -27.93 -11.14 -8.75
CA ALA A 29 -26.90 -10.89 -9.76
C ALA A 29 -25.55 -10.46 -9.17
N LEU A 30 -25.55 -9.81 -8.00
CA LEU A 30 -24.35 -9.33 -7.31
C LEU A 30 -23.79 -10.35 -6.30
N ASP A 31 -24.63 -11.23 -5.75
CA ASP A 31 -24.24 -12.25 -4.76
C ASP A 31 -23.22 -13.26 -5.32
N GLY A 32 -23.22 -13.47 -6.64
CA GLY A 32 -22.22 -14.27 -7.35
C GLY A 32 -21.22 -13.47 -8.18
N ALA A 33 -21.33 -12.13 -8.20
CA ALA A 33 -20.45 -11.32 -9.02
C ALA A 33 -19.05 -11.31 -8.41
N PRO A 34 -17.99 -11.67 -9.17
CA PRO A 34 -16.64 -11.55 -8.67
C PRO A 34 -16.39 -10.09 -8.35
N SER A 35 -16.26 -9.76 -7.06
CA SER A 35 -15.77 -8.45 -6.64
C SER A 35 -14.42 -8.28 -7.32
N GLY A 36 -14.26 -7.25 -8.16
CA GLY A 36 -13.03 -7.00 -8.92
C GLY A 36 -11.83 -7.21 -7.99
N ARG A 37 -11.18 -8.37 -8.13
CA ARG A 37 -10.33 -8.90 -7.08
C ARG A 37 -9.15 -7.94 -7.03
N ARG A 38 -9.03 -7.18 -5.95
CA ARG A 38 -7.84 -6.36 -5.70
C ARG A 38 -6.68 -7.34 -5.84
N ARG A 39 -5.79 -7.09 -6.81
CA ARG A 39 -4.67 -8.00 -7.05
C ARG A 39 -3.98 -8.19 -5.72
N ALA A 40 -3.95 -9.43 -5.24
CA ALA A 40 -3.29 -9.72 -3.98
C ALA A 40 -1.85 -9.20 -4.12
N PRO A 41 -1.35 -8.42 -3.16
CA PRO A 41 0.04 -8.00 -3.18
C PRO A 41 0.91 -9.27 -3.31
N PRO A 42 2.05 -9.19 -4.02
CA PRO A 42 2.94 -10.33 -4.15
C PRO A 42 3.26 -10.89 -2.77
N ALA A 43 3.37 -12.21 -2.66
CA ALA A 43 3.80 -12.85 -1.43
C ALA A 43 5.26 -12.45 -1.18
N VAL A 44 5.46 -11.54 -0.22
CA VAL A 44 6.77 -11.07 0.24
C VAL A 44 6.94 -11.53 1.67
N ASP A 45 8.13 -12.00 2.03
CA ASP A 45 8.43 -12.36 3.42
C ASP A 45 8.20 -11.15 4.33
N HIS A 46 7.33 -11.31 5.33
CA HIS A 46 6.98 -10.26 6.28
C HIS A 46 8.23 -9.75 7.04
N ARG A 47 9.15 -10.63 7.41
CA ARG A 47 10.37 -10.26 8.13
C ARG A 47 11.23 -9.37 7.25
N LEU A 48 11.35 -9.66 5.95
CA LEU A 48 12.08 -8.81 4.99
C LEU A 48 11.44 -7.43 4.92
N LEU A 49 10.11 -7.40 4.77
CA LEU A 49 9.35 -6.16 4.60
C LEU A 49 9.48 -5.24 5.83
N VAL A 50 9.50 -5.82 7.04
CA VAL A 50 9.73 -5.09 8.29
C VAL A 50 11.15 -4.52 8.35
N GLN A 51 12.17 -5.28 7.96
CA GLN A 51 13.54 -4.78 7.97
C GLN A 51 13.74 -3.63 6.98
N VAL A 52 13.18 -3.75 5.77
CA VAL A 52 13.20 -2.68 4.77
C VAL A 52 12.48 -1.44 5.28
N ALA A 53 11.31 -1.60 5.90
CA ALA A 53 10.57 -0.49 6.49
C ALA A 53 11.36 0.23 7.60
N ARG A 54 12.05 -0.52 8.46
CA ARG A 54 12.93 0.05 9.51
C ARG A 54 14.08 0.85 8.91
N ALA A 55 14.75 0.31 7.91
CA ALA A 55 15.82 1.03 7.21
C ALA A 55 15.32 2.33 6.57
N GLY A 56 14.16 2.27 5.89
CA GLY A 56 13.53 3.46 5.31
C GLY A 56 13.15 4.52 6.36
N ASN A 57 12.67 4.10 7.52
CA ASN A 57 12.38 5.02 8.63
C ASN A 57 13.63 5.72 9.14
N ASN A 58 14.73 5.01 9.33
CA ASN A 58 15.99 5.61 9.79
C ASN A 58 16.54 6.62 8.76
N LEU A 59 16.52 6.27 7.47
CA LEU A 59 16.91 7.20 6.40
C LEU A 59 16.05 8.47 6.40
N ASN A 60 14.74 8.33 6.64
CA ASN A 60 13.83 9.47 6.72
C ASN A 60 14.13 10.36 7.94
N GLN A 61 14.54 9.78 9.07
CA GLN A 61 14.95 10.54 10.25
C GLN A 61 16.22 11.35 9.98
N ILE A 62 17.22 10.74 9.34
CA ILE A 62 18.45 11.43 8.91
C ILE A 62 18.10 12.59 7.97
N ALA A 63 17.29 12.33 6.94
CA ALA A 63 16.88 13.37 5.98
C ALA A 63 16.17 14.54 6.67
N ARG A 64 15.29 14.26 7.65
CA ARG A 64 14.62 15.32 8.43
C ARG A 64 15.61 16.12 9.26
N ALA A 65 16.55 15.47 9.93
CA ALA A 65 17.59 16.12 10.74
C ALA A 65 18.48 17.02 9.87
N LEU A 66 18.96 16.51 8.73
CA LEU A 66 19.74 17.27 7.74
C LEU A 66 18.97 18.50 7.26
N ASN A 67 17.71 18.32 6.86
CA ASN A 67 16.87 19.41 6.37
C ASN A 67 16.57 20.44 7.46
N ALA A 68 16.43 20.02 8.72
CA ALA A 68 16.22 20.94 9.85
C ALA A 68 17.47 21.75 10.18
N ALA A 69 18.65 21.12 10.19
CA ALA A 69 19.94 21.80 10.38
C ALA A 69 20.18 22.81 9.26
N HIS A 70 19.96 22.41 8.00
CA HIS A 70 20.09 23.30 6.85
C HIS A 70 19.18 24.54 6.94
N ARG A 71 17.91 24.37 7.31
CA ARG A 71 16.96 25.48 7.46
C ARG A 71 17.29 26.43 8.62
N SER A 72 17.88 25.91 9.69
CA SER A 72 18.21 26.70 10.88
C SER A 72 19.60 27.33 10.83
N GLY A 73 20.42 26.97 9.84
CA GLY A 73 21.84 27.36 9.80
C GLY A 73 22.66 26.73 10.94
N ALA A 74 22.09 25.76 11.67
CA ALA A 74 22.76 25.10 12.77
C ALA A 74 23.86 24.16 12.23
N PRO A 75 25.00 24.07 12.93
CA PRO A 75 26.04 23.14 12.54
C PRO A 75 25.53 21.70 12.58
N LEU A 76 25.78 20.96 11.51
CA LEU A 76 25.44 19.55 11.42
C LEU A 76 26.59 18.72 12.04
N ASP A 77 26.26 17.83 12.95
CA ASP A 77 27.20 16.80 13.39
C ASP A 77 27.33 15.71 12.31
N ALA A 78 28.22 15.97 11.35
CA ALA A 78 28.47 15.07 10.23
C ALA A 78 29.00 13.69 10.68
N LEU A 79 29.67 13.62 11.84
CA LEU A 79 30.19 12.37 12.38
C LEU A 79 29.05 11.50 12.93
N ALA A 80 28.11 12.10 13.66
CA ALA A 80 26.91 11.43 14.13
C ALA A 80 26.05 10.91 12.96
N VAL A 81 25.88 11.72 11.91
CA VAL A 81 25.16 11.30 10.70
C VAL A 81 25.86 10.14 9.99
N LEU A 82 27.19 10.19 9.87
CA LEU A 82 27.96 9.12 9.23
C LEU A 82 27.87 7.80 10.03
N ALA A 83 27.92 7.87 11.37
CA ALA A 83 27.77 6.71 12.24
C ALA A 83 26.41 6.02 12.04
N GLU A 84 25.33 6.80 12.01
CA GLU A 84 23.98 6.29 11.75
C GLU A 84 23.86 5.64 10.36
N LEU A 85 24.45 6.24 9.33
CA LEU A 85 24.46 5.67 7.98
C LEU A 85 25.22 4.33 7.91
N ILE A 86 26.33 4.20 8.63
CA ILE A 86 27.11 2.96 8.70
C ILE A 86 26.28 1.85 9.36
N GLU A 87 25.61 2.14 10.47
CA GLU A 87 24.78 1.17 11.18
C GLU A 87 23.57 0.73 10.35
N ILE A 88 22.92 1.64 9.62
CA ILE A 88 21.85 1.30 8.67
C ILE A 88 22.38 0.36 7.57
N ASN A 89 23.55 0.63 7.01
CA ASN A 89 24.14 -0.19 5.94
C ASN A 89 24.48 -1.60 6.44
N ARG A 90 25.04 -1.70 7.65
CA ARG A 90 25.34 -2.99 8.30
C ARG A 90 24.07 -3.79 8.55
N ALA A 91 23.02 -3.17 9.09
CA ALA A 91 21.73 -3.83 9.34
C ALA A 91 21.07 -4.33 8.05
N LEU A 92 21.13 -3.53 6.96
CA LEU A 92 20.62 -3.92 5.65
C LEU A 92 21.39 -5.11 5.06
N ARG A 93 22.72 -5.10 5.14
CA ARG A 93 23.55 -6.22 4.67
C ARG A 93 23.23 -7.50 5.42
N ALA A 94 23.16 -7.45 6.74
CA ALA A 94 22.82 -8.61 7.57
C ALA A 94 21.42 -9.16 7.24
N ALA A 95 20.44 -8.27 7.01
CA ALA A 95 19.12 -8.68 6.56
C ALA A 95 19.20 -9.38 5.20
N LEU A 96 19.85 -8.79 4.19
CA LEU A 96 19.99 -9.39 2.86
C LEU A 96 20.69 -10.75 2.90
N GLU A 97 21.78 -10.90 3.67
CA GLU A 97 22.49 -12.17 3.84
C GLU A 97 21.63 -13.25 4.50
N SER A 98 20.78 -12.87 5.46
CA SER A 98 19.84 -13.79 6.11
C SER A 98 18.72 -14.27 5.16
N PHE A 99 18.48 -13.55 4.06
CA PHE A 99 17.49 -13.87 3.04
C PHE A 99 18.07 -14.60 1.83
N SER A 100 19.38 -14.55 1.61
CA SER A 100 20.07 -15.25 0.50
C SER A 100 20.49 -16.69 0.83
N ARG A 101 20.19 -17.19 2.04
CA ARG A 101 20.40 -18.59 2.46
C ARG A 101 19.06 -19.31 2.52
#